data_AF-A0A2R4X3M9-F1
#
_entry.id   AF-A0A2R4X3M9-F1
#
_cell.length_a   1.000
_cell.length_b   1.000
_cell.length_c   1.000
_cell.angle_alpha   90.00
_cell.angle_beta   90.00
_cell.angle_gamma   90.00
#
_symmetry.space_group_name_H-M   'P 1'
#
loop_
_entity.id
_entity.type
_entity.pdbx_description
1 polymer ?
#
loop_
_entity_poly.entity_id
_entity_poly.type
_entity_poly.pdbx_seq_one_letter_code
_entity_poly.pdbx_strand_id
1 'polypeptide(L)' 'MGLVSSLRRTVDGGLSTVWECRNCGETLSEDAAECPRCGAEDVARYEI' A
#
# COMPACT_ATOMS: atom_id res chain seq x y z
N MET A 1 23.15 14.79 -17.13
CA MET A 1 21.71 14.48 -17.08
C MET A 1 21.49 13.39 -16.03
N GLY A 2 21.11 13.78 -14.81
CA GLY A 2 21.06 12.85 -13.67
C GLY A 2 19.77 12.02 -13.67
N LEU A 3 19.90 10.70 -13.48
CA LEU A 3 18.79 9.74 -13.43
C LEU A 3 17.71 10.14 -12.41
N VAL A 4 18.11 10.83 -11.34
CA VAL A 4 17.21 11.39 -10.31
C VAL A 4 16.19 12.38 -10.88
N SER A 5 16.55 13.19 -11.88
CA SER A 5 15.64 14.16 -12.49
C SER A 5 14.58 13.48 -13.35
N SER A 6 14.93 12.35 -13.98
CA SER A 6 13.99 11.55 -14.77
C SER A 6 13.03 10.77 -13.88
N LEU A 7 13.52 10.15 -12.80
CA LEU A 7 12.67 9.42 -11.84
C LEU A 7 11.65 10.33 -11.17
N ARG A 8 12.03 11.57 -10.81
CA ARG A 8 11.07 12.53 -10.22
C ARG A 8 9.95 12.92 -11.17
N ARG A 9 10.20 12.94 -12.49
CA ARG A 9 9.17 13.29 -13.50
C ARG A 9 8.16 12.16 -13.70
N THR A 10 8.54 10.91 -13.42
CA THR A 10 7.66 9.75 -13.58
C THR A 10 6.84 9.45 -12.33
N VAL A 11 7.32 9.84 -11.14
CA VAL A 11 6.61 9.68 -9.86
C VAL A 11 5.88 10.99 -9.53
N ASP A 12 5.07 11.48 -10.47
CA ASP A 12 4.04 12.50 -10.20
C ASP A 12 2.90 11.77 -9.45
N GLY A 13 3.21 11.41 -8.20
CA GLY A 13 2.45 10.49 -7.37
C GLY A 13 1.27 11.19 -6.73
N GLY A 14 0.07 10.82 -7.16
CA GLY A 14 -1.13 11.07 -6.36
C GLY A 14 -1.05 10.25 -5.08
N LEU A 15 -1.35 10.88 -3.94
CA LEU A 15 -1.42 10.21 -2.64
C LEU A 15 -2.42 9.06 -2.75
N SER A 16 -1.94 7.83 -2.57
CA SER A 16 -2.80 6.65 -2.54
C SER A 16 -2.72 5.98 -1.17
N THR A 17 -3.89 5.59 -0.64
CA THR A 17 -3.97 4.85 0.62
C THR A 17 -3.96 3.36 0.32
N VAL A 18 -3.05 2.62 0.95
CA VAL A 18 -2.92 1.16 0.81
C VAL A 18 -3.20 0.52 2.16
N TRP A 19 -4.00 -0.55 2.15
CA TRP A 19 -4.27 -1.39 3.30
C TRP A 19 -3.63 -2.75 3.10
N GLU A 20 -2.95 -3.30 4.11
CA GLU A 20 -2.18 -4.54 3.98
C GLU A 20 -2.26 -5.38 5.25
N CYS A 21 -2.48 -6.69 5.11
CA CYS A 21 -2.48 -7.61 6.24
C CYS A 21 -1.08 -7.74 6.83
N ARG A 22 -0.92 -7.41 8.12
CA ARG A 22 0.36 -7.53 8.84
C ARG A 22 0.82 -8.96 9.05
N ASN A 23 -0.12 -9.91 9.05
CA ASN A 23 0.20 -11.32 9.26
C ASN A 23 0.72 -12.00 7.98
N CYS A 24 0.20 -11.62 6.82
CA CYS A 24 0.43 -12.39 5.60
C CYS A 24 0.81 -11.58 4.34
N GLY A 25 0.77 -10.25 4.42
CA GLY A 25 1.18 -9.33 3.34
C GLY A 25 0.16 -9.14 2.21
N GLU A 26 -1.06 -9.64 2.36
CA GLU A 26 -2.12 -9.44 1.36
C GLU A 26 -2.60 -7.98 1.36
N THR A 27 -2.76 -7.38 0.18
CA THR A 27 -3.38 -6.05 0.07
C THR A 27 -4.88 -6.16 0.29
N LEU A 28 -5.41 -5.35 1.19
CA LEU A 28 -6.80 -5.35 1.60
C LEU A 28 -7.57 -4.13 1.06
N SER A 29 -8.89 -4.23 1.08
CA SER A 29 -9.78 -3.07 0.93
C SER A 29 -9.85 -2.27 2.23
N GLU A 30 -10.24 -1.00 2.15
CA GLU A 30 -10.33 -0.12 3.32
C GLU A 30 -11.33 -0.61 4.39
N ASP A 31 -12.38 -1.31 3.97
CA ASP A 31 -13.44 -1.83 4.84
C ASP A 31 -13.23 -3.29 5.27
N ALA A 32 -12.05 -3.88 5.00
CA ALA A 32 -11.79 -5.27 5.36
C ALA A 32 -11.63 -5.41 6.88
N ALA A 33 -12.64 -5.99 7.55
CA ALA A 33 -12.58 -6.30 8.98
C ALA A 33 -11.56 -7.41 9.31
N GLU A 34 -11.41 -8.38 8.41
CA GLU A 34 -10.45 -9.48 8.52
C GLU A 34 -9.81 -9.77 7.16
N CYS A 35 -8.59 -10.29 7.19
CA CYS A 35 -7.90 -10.70 5.98
C CYS A 35 -8.58 -11.95 5.38
N PRO A 36 -9.11 -11.90 4.15
CA PRO A 36 -9.79 -13.04 3.53
C PRO A 36 -8.85 -14.22 3.22
N ARG A 37 -7.53 -13.97 3.26
CA ARG A 37 -6.51 -14.99 2.97
C ARG A 37 -6.08 -15.77 4.21
N CYS A 38 -6.06 -15.15 5.39
CA CYS A 38 -5.51 -15.78 6.61
C CYS A 38 -6.38 -15.62 7.86
N GLY A 39 -7.46 -14.86 7.80
CA GLY A 39 -8.37 -14.60 8.93
C GLY A 39 -7.82 -13.64 9.99
N ALA A 40 -6.65 -13.03 9.77
CA ALA A 40 -6.11 -12.06 10.73
C ALA A 40 -6.80 -10.70 10.62
N GLU A 41 -7.07 -10.08 11.76
CA GLU A 41 -7.69 -8.75 11.87
C GLU A 41 -6.64 -7.61 11.89
N ASP A 42 -5.35 -7.95 11.98
CA ASP A 42 -4.26 -6.97 12.07
C ASP A 42 -3.90 -6.42 10.68
N VAL A 43 -4.26 -5.16 10.43
CA VAL A 43 -4.12 -4.47 9.15
C VAL A 43 -3.29 -3.18 9.28
N ALA A 44 -2.35 -3.01 8.37
CA ALA A 44 -1.57 -1.80 8.17
C ALA A 44 -2.26 -0.84 7.21
N ARG A 45 -2.17 0.46 7.47
CA ARG A 45 -2.54 1.52 6.52
C ARG A 45 -1.30 2.36 6.19
N TYR A 46 -1.08 2.62 4.91
CA TYR A 46 0.00 3.49 4.41
C TYR A 46 -0.59 4.55 3.49
N GLU A 47 0.05 5.72 3.48
CA GLU A 47 -0.18 6.79 2.51
C GLU A 47 1.10 6.90 1.69
N ILE A 48 1.00 6.61 0.39
CA ILE A 48 2.14 6.59 -0.55
C ILE A 48 1.98 7.64 -1.64
#